data_AF-A0A7W1CER1-F1
#
_entry.id   AF-A0A7W1CER1-F1
#
_cell.length_a   1.000
_cell.length_b   1.000
_cell.length_c   1.000
_cell.angle_alpha   90.00
_cell.angle_beta   90.00
_cell.angle_gamma   90.00
#
_symmetry.space_group_name_H-M   'P 1'
#
loop_
_entity.id
_entity.type
_entity.pdbx_description
1 polymer ?
#
loop_
_entity_poly.entity_id
_entity_poly.type
_entity_poly.pdbx_seq_one_letter_code
_entity_poly.pdbx_strand_id
1 'polypeptide(L)'
;SFQIPLPPLPEQKRIAEVLDKADALREKRHLALQKLDTLLQSVFLEVFGDPVKNPKGLPKTKISEISTRITKGESPNWQGFGYEDSGIRFVTK
;
A
#
# COMPACT_ATOMS: atom_id res chain seq x y z
N SER A 1 -20.28 -23.65 27.44
CA SER A 1 -21.36 -23.28 26.50
C SER A 1 -21.14 -21.84 26.09
N PHE A 2 -20.98 -21.55 24.80
CA PHE A 2 -20.83 -20.19 24.29
C PHE A 2 -22.22 -19.67 23.91
N GLN A 3 -22.69 -18.61 24.57
CA GLN A 3 -24.01 -18.02 24.34
C GLN A 3 -23.93 -17.04 23.16
N ILE A 4 -24.79 -17.22 22.16
CA ILE A 4 -24.91 -16.29 21.03
C ILE A 4 -26.31 -15.65 21.02
N PRO A 5 -26.41 -14.36 20.66
CA PRO A 5 -27.72 -13.73 20.49
C PRO A 5 -28.46 -14.39 19.31
N LEU A 6 -29.70 -14.81 19.53
CA LEU A 6 -30.55 -15.44 18.53
C LEU A 6 -31.78 -14.57 18.22
N PRO A 7 -31.67 -13.61 17.28
CA PRO A 7 -32.80 -12.77 16.91
C PRO A 7 -33.86 -13.58 16.14
N PRO A 8 -35.09 -13.05 15.93
CA PRO A 8 -36.11 -13.72 15.14
C PRO A 8 -35.66 -14.02 13.70
N LEU A 9 -36.21 -15.08 13.08
CA LEU A 9 -35.82 -15.50 11.73
C LEU A 9 -35.85 -14.40 10.65
N PRO A 10 -36.84 -13.48 10.61
CA PRO A 10 -36.82 -12.37 9.65
C PRO A 10 -35.60 -11.46 9.82
N GLU A 11 -35.20 -11.22 11.07
CA GLU A 11 -34.06 -10.37 11.40
C GLU A 11 -32.73 -11.07 11.10
N GLN A 12 -32.64 -12.39 11.33
CA GLN A 12 -31.48 -13.19 10.92
C GLN A 12 -31.26 -13.12 9.40
N LYS A 13 -32.33 -13.26 8.61
CA LYS A 13 -32.26 -13.17 7.14
C LYS A 13 -31.82 -11.77 6.68
N ARG A 14 -32.39 -10.72 7.27
CA ARG A 14 -32.00 -9.33 6.97
C ARG A 14 -30.52 -9.08 7.28
N ILE A 15 -30.02 -9.56 8.41
CA ILE A 15 -28.61 -9.44 8.79
C ILE A 15 -27.73 -10.21 7.80
N ALA A 16 -28.07 -11.46 7.49
CA ALA A 16 -27.32 -12.29 6.54
C ALA A 16 -27.24 -11.61 5.15
N GLU A 17 -28.34 -11.11 4.62
CA GLU A 17 -28.37 -10.41 3.33
C GLU A 17 -27.48 -9.16 3.30
N VAL A 18 -27.39 -8.41 4.40
CA VAL A 18 -26.52 -7.24 4.50
C VAL A 18 -25.05 -7.67 4.55
N LEU A 19 -24.73 -8.71 5.31
CA LEU A 19 -23.37 -9.24 5.42
C LEU A 19 -22.90 -9.83 4.08
N ASP A 20 -23.74 -10.58 3.38
CA ASP A 20 -23.42 -11.14 2.06
C ASP A 20 -23.10 -10.03 1.03
N LYS A 21 -23.87 -8.93 1.06
CA LYS A 21 -23.60 -7.76 0.20
C LYS A 21 -22.28 -7.09 0.55
N ALA A 22 -21.98 -6.95 1.84
CA ALA A 22 -20.74 -6.34 2.31
C ALA A 22 -19.52 -7.20 1.93
N ASP A 23 -19.61 -8.52 2.10
CA ASP A 23 -18.56 -9.46 1.71
C ASP A 23 -18.35 -9.45 0.19
N ALA A 24 -19.42 -9.48 -0.60
CA ALA A 24 -19.31 -9.37 -2.06
C ALA A 24 -18.66 -8.04 -2.51
N LEU A 25 -18.93 -6.94 -1.81
CA LEU A 25 -18.28 -5.65 -2.08
C LEU A 25 -16.80 -5.69 -1.69
N ARG A 26 -16.45 -6.30 -0.56
CA ARG A 26 -15.06 -6.46 -0.11
C ARG A 26 -14.24 -7.27 -1.10
N GLU A 27 -14.77 -8.39 -1.58
CA GLU A 27 -14.10 -9.23 -2.59
C GLU A 27 -13.88 -8.48 -3.90
N LYS A 28 -14.89 -7.76 -4.39
CA LYS A 28 -14.75 -6.91 -5.59
C LYS A 28 -13.66 -5.85 -5.42
N ARG A 29 -13.56 -5.25 -4.22
CA ARG A 29 -12.52 -4.26 -3.92
C ARG A 29 -11.13 -4.89 -3.93
N HIS A 30 -10.96 -6.07 -3.34
CA HIS A 30 -9.68 -6.79 -3.38
C HIS A 30 -9.25 -7.11 -4.81
N LEU A 31 -10.17 -7.65 -5.63
CA LEU A 31 -9.90 -7.94 -7.03
C LEU A 31 -9.56 -6.67 -7.83
N ALA A 32 -10.25 -5.55 -7.56
CA ALA A 32 -9.96 -4.28 -8.21
C ALA A 32 -8.56 -3.75 -7.84
N LEU A 33 -8.17 -3.82 -6.56
CA LEU A 33 -6.82 -3.41 -6.11
C LEU A 33 -5.73 -4.24 -6.79
N GLN A 34 -5.89 -5.57 -6.85
CA GLN A 34 -4.92 -6.46 -7.52
C GLN A 34 -4.79 -6.15 -9.02
N LYS A 35 -5.91 -5.84 -9.69
CA LYS A 35 -5.90 -5.42 -11.10
C LYS A 35 -5.20 -4.09 -11.29
N LEU A 36 -5.43 -3.12 -10.39
CA LEU A 36 -4.77 -1.82 -10.43
C LEU A 36 -3.26 -1.94 -10.22
N ASP A 37 -2.81 -2.77 -9.28
CA ASP A 37 -1.39 -3.02 -9.05
C ASP A 37 -0.71 -3.59 -10.31
N THR A 38 -1.36 -4.55 -10.96
CA THR A 38 -0.86 -5.15 -12.20
C THR A 38 -0.84 -4.13 -13.34
N LEU A 39 -1.91 -3.34 -13.49
CA LEU A 39 -2.01 -2.30 -14.51
C LEU A 39 -0.92 -1.24 -14.32
N LEU A 40 -0.67 -0.81 -13.09
CA LEU A 40 0.37 0.19 -12.78
C LEU A 40 1.75 -0.30 -13.25
N GLN A 41 2.08 -1.57 -13.00
CA GLN A 41 3.33 -2.17 -13.47
C GLN A 41 3.41 -2.20 -15.01
N SER A 42 2.32 -2.59 -15.68
CA SER A 42 2.27 -2.62 -17.15
C SER A 42 2.42 -1.23 -17.75
N VAL A 43 1.70 -0.22 -17.24
CA VAL A 43 1.81 1.16 -17.72
C VAL A 43 3.22 1.72 -17.45
N PHE A 44 3.83 1.41 -16.30
CA PHE A 44 5.21 1.83 -16.03
C PHE A 44 6.19 1.28 -17.08
N LEU A 45 6.08 -0.01 -17.41
CA LEU A 45 6.90 -0.63 -18.44
C LEU A 45 6.57 -0.12 -19.85
N GLU A 46 5.31 0.18 -20.15
CA GLU A 46 4.93 0.76 -21.42
C GLU A 46 5.51 2.17 -21.60
N VAL A 47 5.44 3.02 -20.56
CA VAL A 47 5.91 4.40 -20.60
C VAL A 47 7.44 4.46 -20.59
N PHE A 48 8.10 3.77 -19.67
CA PHE A 48 9.54 3.90 -19.46
C PHE A 48 10.37 2.79 -20.10
N GLY A 49 9.76 1.65 -20.45
CA GLY A 49 10.47 0.46 -20.91
C GLY A 49 11.11 -0.32 -19.76
N ASP A 50 11.87 -1.35 -20.14
CA ASP A 50 12.75 -2.07 -19.22
C ASP A 50 13.89 -1.14 -18.77
N PRO A 51 14.04 -0.85 -17.46
CA PRO A 51 15.03 0.10 -16.98
C PRO A 51 16.48 -0.39 -17.13
N VAL A 52 16.72 -1.69 -17.27
CA VAL A 52 18.05 -2.28 -17.45
C VAL A 52 18.44 -2.24 -18.92
N LYS A 53 17.54 -2.67 -19.81
CA LYS A 53 17.80 -2.66 -21.26
C LYS A 53 17.73 -1.25 -21.85
N ASN A 54 16.99 -0.35 -21.22
CA ASN A 54 16.71 1.01 -21.70
C ASN A 54 16.33 1.05 -23.19
N PRO A 55 15.32 0.29 -23.65
CA PRO A 55 15.00 0.16 -25.06
C PRO A 55 14.57 1.49 -25.70
N LYS A 56 14.10 2.44 -24.88
CA LYS A 56 13.70 3.79 -25.32
C LYS A 56 14.85 4.80 -25.33
N GLY A 57 16.06 4.40 -24.92
CA GLY A 57 17.23 5.27 -24.91
C GLY A 57 17.08 6.51 -24.00
N LEU A 58 16.32 6.38 -22.90
CA LEU A 58 16.12 7.49 -21.97
C LEU A 58 17.47 7.99 -21.42
N PRO A 59 17.63 9.30 -21.17
CA PRO A 59 18.86 9.86 -20.63
C PRO A 59 19.27 9.19 -19.32
N LYS A 60 20.57 8.89 -19.19
CA LYS A 60 21.15 8.29 -17.99
C LYS A 60 22.14 9.27 -17.37
N THR A 61 22.02 9.49 -16.07
CA THR A 61 22.91 10.35 -15.27
C THR A 61 23.13 9.69 -13.92
N LYS A 62 24.23 10.04 -13.23
CA LYS A 62 24.44 9.57 -11.86
C LYS A 62 23.55 10.36 -10.91
N ILE A 63 23.03 9.71 -9.88
CA ILE A 63 22.21 10.39 -8.85
C ILE A 63 22.97 11.58 -8.23
N SER A 64 24.30 11.46 -8.08
CA SER A 64 25.17 12.53 -7.57
C SER A 64 25.22 13.79 -8.44
N GLU A 65 24.89 13.70 -9.73
CA GLU A 65 24.88 14.83 -10.66
C GLU A 65 23.57 15.63 -10.56
N ILE A 66 22.50 15.04 -10.04
CA ILE A 66 21.16 15.64 -9.94
C ILE A 66 20.67 15.82 -8.50
N SER A 67 21.46 15.46 -7.50
CA SER A 67 21.08 15.51 -6.08
C SER A 67 21.97 16.46 -5.30
N THR A 68 21.39 17.27 -4.43
CA THR A 68 22.13 18.15 -3.52
C THR A 68 22.64 17.41 -2.28
N ARG A 69 21.98 16.33 -1.88
CA ARG A 69 22.34 15.51 -0.72
C ARG A 69 22.00 14.05 -0.99
N ILE A 70 22.98 13.17 -0.78
CA ILE A 70 22.80 11.73 -0.74
C ILE A 70 23.25 11.29 0.65
N THR A 71 22.33 10.78 1.45
CA THR A 71 22.60 10.36 2.84
C THR A 71 21.95 9.01 3.11
N LYS A 72 22.38 8.36 4.19
CA LYS A 72 21.72 7.18 4.76
C LYS A 72 20.70 7.60 5.82
N GLY A 73 19.85 6.66 6.23
CA GLY A 73 19.00 6.86 7.40
C GLY A 73 19.84 7.11 8.66
N GLU A 74 19.32 7.94 9.55
CA GLU A 74 19.90 8.24 10.86
C GLU A 74 18.92 7.78 11.93
N SER A 75 19.42 7.11 12.98
CA SER A 75 18.59 6.59 14.07
C SER A 75 18.69 7.51 15.29
N PRO A 76 17.60 8.20 15.70
CA PRO A 76 17.58 9.18 16.79
C PRO A 76 18.36 8.78 18.04
N ASN A 77 18.26 7.51 18.43
CA ASN A 77 18.93 6.96 19.61
C ASN A 77 20.46 7.10 19.55
N TRP A 78 21.08 6.99 18.36
CA TRP A 78 22.53 7.19 18.20
C TRP A 78 22.95 8.66 18.30
N GLN A 79 22.01 9.59 18.16
CA GLN A 79 22.23 11.03 18.36
C GLN A 79 21.77 11.50 19.76
N GLY A 80 21.37 10.58 20.64
CA GLY A 80 20.94 10.91 22.01
C GLY A 80 19.48 11.36 22.13
N PHE A 81 18.67 11.16 21.09
CA PHE A 81 17.24 11.47 21.09
C PHE A 81 16.41 10.21 21.18
N GLY A 82 15.30 10.25 21.93
CA GLY A 82 14.30 9.19 21.96
C GLY A 82 13.30 9.32 20.82
N TYR A 83 12.62 8.22 20.50
CA TYR A 83 11.40 8.27 19.71
C TYR A 83 10.24 8.77 20.58
N GLU A 84 9.41 9.63 20.02
CA GLU A 84 8.25 10.24 20.67
C GLU A 84 6.99 9.91 19.85
N ASP A 85 5.83 9.85 20.51
CA ASP A 85 4.54 9.55 19.87
C ASP A 85 4.02 10.71 18.98
N SER A 86 4.66 11.88 19.05
CA SER A 86 4.26 13.06 18.29
C SER A 86 5.47 13.89 17.83
N GLY A 87 5.31 14.67 16.76
CA GLY A 87 6.37 15.53 16.20
C GLY A 87 6.73 15.18 14.76
N ILE A 88 8.01 15.27 14.41
CA ILE A 88 8.49 14.99 13.05
C ILE A 88 8.41 13.48 12.79
N ARG A 89 7.76 13.11 11.68
CA ARG A 89 7.59 11.71 11.30
C ARG A 89 8.94 11.04 11.05
N PHE A 90 9.24 10.03 11.85
CA PHE A 90 10.31 9.09 11.54
C PHE A 90 9.82 8.09 10.47
N VAL A 91 10.52 8.06 9.33
CA VAL A 91 10.20 7.13 8.24
C VAL A 91 11.14 5.92 8.33
N THR A 92 10.56 4.77 8.65
CA THR A 92 11.24 3.46 8.66
C THR A 92 10.65 2.56 7.57
N LYS A 93 11.45 1.56 7.14
CA LYS A 93 11.02 0.51 6.20
C LYS A 93 10.00 -0.42 6.85
#